data_AF-A8A9U1-F1
#
_entry.id   AF-A8A9U1-F1
#
_cell.length_a   1.000
_cell.length_b   1.000
_cell.length_c   1.000
_cell.angle_alpha   90.00
_cell.angle_beta   90.00
_cell.angle_gamma   90.00
#
_symmetry.space_group_name_H-M   'P 1'
#
loop_
_entity.id
_entity.type
_entity.pdbx_description
1 polymer ?
#
loop_
_entity_poly.entity_id
_entity_poly.type
_entity_poly.pdbx_seq_one_letter_code
_entity_poly.pdbx_strand_id
1 'polypeptide(L)'
;MSLALARVREFLEEYGERAALVLKAALQVTDKYRAEGKNALGDFDYKGLTQTLKLMGVEYKPSLLLSKLEKEYGIIETTYKSGNQHWWRFVEEDAVREALEEEDEVEDPKLVMLKVQAAALGLEEIKGKLKLLLSKKRLSASDKKWFRNFAFETLPLVAKLAQEVVEEGYEDPELLEALRVLKLSLKVASKLKSKVPLDLPSLEVEE
;
A
#
# COMPACT_ATOMS: atom_id res chain seq x y z
N MET A 1 -6.61 -29.68 2.50
CA MET A 1 -7.11 -28.51 1.75
C MET A 1 -8.57 -28.75 1.43
N SER A 2 -9.48 -27.90 1.93
CA SER A 2 -10.90 -28.02 1.61
C SER A 2 -11.14 -27.61 0.15
N LEU A 3 -12.19 -28.17 -0.47
CA LEU A 3 -12.57 -27.82 -1.84
C LEU A 3 -12.95 -26.33 -1.95
N ALA A 4 -13.53 -25.76 -0.89
CA ALA A 4 -13.84 -24.34 -0.82
C ALA A 4 -12.57 -23.49 -0.79
N LEU A 5 -11.58 -23.83 0.05
CA LEU A 5 -10.31 -23.10 0.13
C LEU A 5 -9.59 -23.07 -1.23
N ALA A 6 -9.55 -24.21 -1.93
CA ALA A 6 -8.95 -24.30 -3.26
C ALA A 6 -9.65 -23.36 -4.27
N ARG A 7 -10.99 -23.29 -4.25
CA ARG A 7 -11.77 -22.38 -5.11
C ARG A 7 -11.53 -20.91 -4.79
N VAL A 8 -11.41 -20.57 -3.50
CA VAL A 8 -11.11 -19.20 -3.10
C VAL A 8 -9.71 -18.80 -3.58
N ARG A 9 -8.71 -19.68 -3.41
CA ARG A 9 -7.35 -19.43 -3.91
C ARG A 9 -7.31 -19.28 -5.43
N GLU A 10 -7.97 -20.16 -6.17
CA GLU A 10 -8.07 -20.07 -7.63
C GLU A 10 -8.70 -18.73 -8.07
N PHE A 11 -9.74 -18.29 -7.36
CA PHE A 11 -10.37 -16.99 -7.61
C PHE A 11 -9.43 -15.81 -7.31
N LEU A 12 -8.69 -15.86 -6.21
CA LEU A 12 -7.72 -14.83 -5.85
C LEU A 12 -6.55 -14.79 -6.85
N GLU A 13 -6.04 -15.94 -7.28
CA GLU A 13 -4.98 -16.03 -8.31
C GLU A 13 -5.44 -15.45 -9.65
N GLU A 14 -6.67 -15.73 -10.10
CA GLU A 14 -7.18 -15.26 -11.39
C GLU A 14 -7.49 -13.76 -11.41
N TYR A 15 -8.05 -13.23 -10.32
CA TYR A 15 -8.58 -11.86 -10.27
C TYR A 15 -7.76 -10.89 -9.40
N GLY A 16 -6.73 -11.39 -8.72
CA GLY A 16 -5.73 -10.65 -7.95
C GLY A 16 -6.32 -9.76 -6.85
N GLU A 17 -5.63 -8.64 -6.61
CA GLU A 17 -5.95 -7.67 -5.56
C GLU A 17 -7.43 -7.21 -5.57
N ARG A 18 -8.04 -7.10 -6.75
CA ARG A 18 -9.44 -6.69 -6.88
C ARG A 18 -10.42 -7.71 -6.29
N ALA A 19 -10.09 -8.99 -6.39
CA ALA A 19 -10.86 -10.06 -5.75
C ALA A 19 -10.64 -10.05 -4.23
N ALA A 20 -9.39 -9.92 -3.80
CA ALA A 20 -9.03 -9.82 -2.39
C ALA A 20 -9.79 -8.69 -1.69
N LEU A 21 -9.79 -7.49 -2.27
CA LEU A 21 -10.51 -6.32 -1.75
C LEU A 21 -12.02 -6.54 -1.65
N VAL A 22 -12.63 -7.23 -2.64
CA VAL A 22 -14.06 -7.55 -2.60
C VAL A 22 -14.40 -8.53 -1.49
N LEU A 23 -13.61 -9.59 -1.32
CA LEU A 23 -13.83 -10.58 -0.27
C LEU A 23 -13.57 -9.99 1.12
N LYS A 24 -12.51 -9.19 1.29
CA LYS A 24 -12.23 -8.43 2.53
C LYS A 24 -13.38 -7.49 2.89
N ALA A 25 -13.87 -6.72 1.92
CA ALA A 25 -15.00 -5.82 2.15
C ALA A 25 -16.29 -6.59 2.51
N ALA A 26 -16.55 -7.73 1.87
CA ALA A 26 -17.69 -8.59 2.18
C ALA A 26 -17.61 -9.17 3.61
N LEU A 27 -16.44 -9.64 4.04
CA LEU A 27 -16.20 -10.10 5.42
C LEU A 27 -16.39 -8.97 6.44
N GLN A 28 -15.88 -7.76 6.17
CA GLN A 28 -16.09 -6.61 7.06
C GLN A 28 -17.57 -6.26 7.22
N VAL A 29 -18.36 -6.31 6.14
CA VAL A 29 -19.81 -6.10 6.21
C VAL A 29 -20.47 -7.20 7.03
N THR A 30 -20.03 -8.45 6.84
CA THR A 30 -20.53 -9.62 7.57
C THR A 30 -20.31 -9.47 9.07
N ASP A 31 -19.09 -9.14 9.49
CA ASP A 31 -18.73 -8.94 10.90
C ASP A 31 -19.53 -7.79 11.52
N LYS A 32 -19.64 -6.68 10.80
CA LYS A 32 -20.45 -5.54 11.21
C LYS A 32 -21.92 -5.91 11.39
N TYR A 33 -22.51 -6.59 10.42
CA TYR A 33 -23.93 -6.95 10.47
C TYR A 33 -24.22 -7.97 11.57
N ARG A 34 -23.33 -8.93 11.81
CA ARG A 34 -23.44 -9.85 12.94
C ARG A 34 -23.38 -9.11 14.28
N ALA A 35 -22.43 -8.19 14.45
CA ALA A 35 -22.32 -7.37 15.66
C ALA A 35 -23.56 -6.48 15.89
N GLU A 36 -24.18 -5.99 14.82
CA GLU A 36 -25.40 -5.15 14.88
C GLU A 36 -26.71 -5.98 14.88
N GLY A 37 -26.66 -7.31 14.76
CA GLY A 37 -27.84 -8.17 14.63
C GLY A 37 -28.65 -7.97 13.34
N LYS A 38 -28.00 -7.47 12.27
CA LYS A 38 -28.60 -7.12 10.97
C LYS A 38 -28.37 -8.14 9.86
N ASN A 39 -27.85 -9.32 10.18
CA ASN A 39 -27.55 -10.41 9.23
C ASN A 39 -28.76 -11.32 8.91
N ALA A 40 -29.99 -10.83 9.11
CA ALA A 40 -31.20 -11.67 9.00
C ALA A 40 -31.48 -12.18 7.58
N LEU A 41 -31.03 -11.46 6.55
CA LEU A 41 -31.27 -11.80 5.15
C LEU A 41 -30.04 -12.41 4.45
N GLY A 42 -28.91 -12.53 5.15
CA GLY A 42 -27.63 -12.97 4.60
C GLY A 42 -26.47 -12.37 5.40
N ASP A 43 -25.24 -12.76 5.04
CA ASP A 43 -24.02 -12.25 5.66
C ASP A 43 -23.75 -10.81 5.24
N PHE A 44 -23.88 -10.49 3.95
CA PHE A 44 -23.65 -9.15 3.41
C PHE A 44 -24.59 -8.80 2.26
N ASP A 45 -24.73 -7.51 1.98
CA ASP A 45 -25.58 -6.98 0.90
C ASP A 45 -24.79 -6.05 -0.04
N TYR A 46 -25.34 -5.81 -1.22
CA TYR A 46 -24.66 -5.02 -2.25
C TYR A 46 -24.38 -3.59 -1.79
N LYS A 47 -25.31 -3.00 -1.03
CA LYS A 47 -25.17 -1.63 -0.52
C LYS A 47 -24.07 -1.55 0.53
N GLY A 48 -24.05 -2.46 1.52
CA GLY A 48 -22.98 -2.55 2.51
C GLY A 48 -21.63 -2.74 1.86
N LEU A 49 -21.52 -3.70 0.93
CA LEU A 49 -20.28 -3.98 0.21
C LEU A 49 -19.74 -2.76 -0.53
N THR A 50 -20.58 -2.09 -1.33
CA THR A 50 -20.14 -0.91 -2.10
C THR A 50 -19.78 0.27 -1.21
N GLN A 51 -20.44 0.43 -0.06
CA GLN A 51 -20.07 1.45 0.93
C GLN A 51 -18.70 1.14 1.55
N THR A 52 -18.45 -0.11 1.94
CA THR A 52 -17.17 -0.54 2.51
C THR A 52 -16.03 -0.41 1.49
N LEU A 53 -16.23 -0.87 0.25
CA LEU A 53 -15.26 -0.69 -0.83
C LEU A 53 -14.90 0.79 -1.05
N LYS A 54 -15.88 1.68 -1.02
CA LYS A 54 -15.63 3.12 -1.12
C LYS A 54 -14.80 3.66 0.04
N LEU A 55 -15.02 3.17 1.27
CA LEU A 55 -14.21 3.53 2.44
C LEU A 55 -12.76 3.03 2.32
N MET A 56 -12.55 1.92 1.61
CA MET A 56 -11.24 1.37 1.27
C MET A 56 -10.56 2.07 0.07
N GLY A 57 -11.16 3.13 -0.48
CA GLY A 57 -10.61 3.85 -1.64
C GLY A 57 -10.84 3.17 -3.00
N VAL A 58 -11.71 2.15 -3.05
CA VAL A 58 -11.99 1.39 -4.28
C VAL A 58 -13.12 2.02 -5.08
N GLU A 59 -12.86 2.34 -6.35
CA GLU A 59 -13.82 3.02 -7.23
C GLU A 59 -14.55 2.11 -8.24
N TYR A 60 -14.11 0.86 -8.43
CA TYR A 60 -14.74 -0.05 -9.40
C TYR A 60 -16.02 -0.70 -8.87
N LYS A 61 -16.91 -1.11 -9.79
CA LYS A 61 -18.15 -1.82 -9.47
C LYS A 61 -17.89 -3.32 -9.24
N PRO A 62 -18.31 -3.91 -8.11
CA PRO A 62 -18.01 -5.32 -7.80
C PRO A 62 -18.93 -6.33 -8.51
N SER A 63 -19.91 -5.88 -9.30
CA SER A 63 -20.97 -6.74 -9.86
C SER A 63 -20.44 -7.93 -10.68
N LEU A 64 -19.37 -7.72 -11.45
CA LEU A 64 -18.76 -8.80 -12.24
C LEU A 64 -18.12 -9.85 -11.33
N LEU A 65 -17.31 -9.41 -10.36
CA LEU A 65 -16.64 -10.30 -9.40
C LEU A 65 -17.64 -11.06 -8.53
N LEU A 66 -18.71 -10.41 -8.08
CA LEU A 66 -19.81 -11.09 -7.37
C LEU A 66 -20.48 -12.17 -8.23
N SER A 67 -20.72 -11.89 -9.52
CA SER A 67 -21.27 -12.91 -10.42
C SER A 67 -20.32 -14.09 -10.62
N LYS A 68 -19.01 -13.86 -10.65
CA LYS A 68 -17.99 -14.92 -10.75
C LYS A 68 -17.92 -15.74 -9.47
N LEU A 69 -17.80 -15.08 -8.31
CA LEU A 69 -17.82 -15.68 -6.97
C LEU A 69 -19.00 -16.64 -6.78
N GLU A 70 -20.18 -16.24 -7.23
CA GLU A 70 -21.40 -17.03 -7.09
C GLU A 70 -21.50 -18.16 -8.14
N LYS A 71 -21.39 -17.83 -9.43
CA LYS A 71 -21.76 -18.78 -10.49
C LYS A 71 -20.66 -19.73 -10.91
N GLU A 72 -19.41 -19.30 -10.81
CA GLU A 72 -18.27 -20.06 -11.33
C GLU A 72 -17.50 -20.73 -10.20
N TYR A 73 -17.26 -19.99 -9.10
CA TYR A 73 -16.48 -20.51 -7.97
C TYR A 73 -17.36 -21.05 -6.84
N GLY A 74 -18.64 -20.65 -6.76
CA GLY A 74 -19.55 -21.09 -5.70
C GLY A 74 -19.03 -20.76 -4.29
N ILE A 75 -18.36 -19.62 -4.14
CA ILE A 75 -17.80 -19.12 -2.85
C ILE A 75 -18.90 -18.44 -2.03
N ILE A 76 -19.85 -17.80 -2.71
CA ILE A 76 -21.02 -17.14 -2.12
C ILE A 76 -22.29 -17.67 -2.78
N GLU A 77 -23.41 -17.54 -2.10
CA GLU A 77 -24.74 -17.84 -2.65
C GLU A 77 -25.74 -16.74 -2.33
N THR A 78 -26.61 -16.39 -3.28
CA THR A 78 -27.71 -15.46 -3.06
C THR A 78 -28.70 -16.03 -2.05
N THR A 79 -28.91 -15.33 -0.95
CA THR A 79 -29.90 -15.68 0.09
C THR A 79 -31.21 -14.94 -0.09
N TYR A 80 -31.15 -13.70 -0.58
CA TYR A 80 -32.33 -12.89 -0.82
C TYR A 80 -32.10 -11.91 -1.97
N LYS A 81 -33.09 -11.78 -2.85
CA LYS A 81 -33.06 -10.84 -3.97
C LYS A 81 -34.43 -10.22 -4.19
N SER A 82 -34.47 -8.89 -4.22
CA SER A 82 -35.63 -8.08 -4.57
C SER A 82 -35.25 -7.02 -5.61
N GLY A 83 -36.20 -6.18 -6.03
CA GLY A 83 -35.93 -5.10 -6.99
C GLY A 83 -34.92 -4.05 -6.49
N ASN A 84 -34.69 -3.94 -5.18
CA ASN A 84 -33.81 -2.95 -4.57
C ASN A 84 -32.77 -3.52 -3.60
N GLN A 85 -32.77 -4.83 -3.35
CA GLN A 85 -31.85 -5.47 -2.43
C GLN A 85 -31.33 -6.78 -3.02
N HIS A 86 -30.05 -7.05 -2.78
CA HIS A 86 -29.43 -8.32 -3.11
C HIS A 86 -28.47 -8.66 -1.98
N TRP A 87 -28.71 -9.80 -1.34
CA TRP A 87 -27.98 -10.33 -0.20
C TRP A 87 -27.36 -11.67 -0.56
N TRP A 88 -26.18 -11.91 0.02
CA TRP A 88 -25.44 -13.14 -0.11
C TRP A 88 -25.04 -13.67 1.25
N ARG A 89 -24.75 -14.97 1.28
CA ARG A 89 -23.98 -15.61 2.34
C ARG A 89 -22.74 -16.28 1.78
N PHE A 90 -21.75 -16.47 2.62
CA PHE A 90 -20.63 -17.34 2.29
C PHE A 90 -21.06 -18.81 2.35
N VAL A 91 -20.55 -19.60 1.41
CA VAL A 91 -20.74 -21.06 1.44
C VAL A 91 -19.88 -21.67 2.55
N GLU A 92 -18.61 -21.26 2.63
CA GLU A 92 -17.67 -21.65 3.68
C GLU A 92 -16.81 -20.41 4.03
N GLU A 93 -17.26 -19.62 5.01
CA GLU A 93 -16.61 -18.36 5.38
C GLU A 93 -15.19 -18.55 5.90
N ASP A 94 -14.96 -19.59 6.70
CA ASP A 94 -13.64 -19.88 7.28
C ASP A 94 -12.59 -20.09 6.17
N ALA A 95 -12.97 -20.76 5.07
CA ALA A 95 -12.09 -20.93 3.92
C ALA A 95 -11.77 -19.60 3.20
N VAL A 96 -12.69 -18.64 3.23
CA VAL A 96 -12.45 -17.29 2.68
C VAL A 96 -11.49 -16.52 3.58
N ARG A 97 -11.66 -16.60 4.90
CA ARG A 97 -10.76 -15.97 5.87
C ARG A 97 -9.35 -16.54 5.78
N GLU A 98 -9.23 -17.87 5.76
CA GLU A 98 -7.95 -18.57 5.64
C GLU A 98 -7.22 -18.18 4.34
N ALA A 99 -7.90 -18.16 3.19
CA ALA A 99 -7.28 -17.77 1.93
C ALA A 99 -6.78 -16.32 1.92
N LEU A 100 -7.53 -15.40 2.54
CA LEU A 100 -7.14 -13.99 2.62
C LEU A 100 -6.04 -13.75 3.64
N GLU A 101 -6.01 -14.49 4.75
CA GLU A 101 -4.89 -14.46 5.70
C GLU A 101 -3.59 -14.92 5.02
N GLU A 102 -3.65 -15.99 4.22
CA GLU A 102 -2.50 -16.41 3.41
C GLU A 102 -2.10 -15.35 2.39
N GLU A 103 -3.05 -14.69 1.73
CA GLU A 103 -2.77 -13.60 0.78
C GLU A 103 -2.18 -12.35 1.46
N ASP A 104 -2.64 -12.05 2.69
CA ASP A 104 -2.07 -10.99 3.55
C ASP A 104 -0.69 -11.36 4.10
N GLU A 105 -0.40 -12.65 4.29
CA GLU A 105 0.95 -13.16 4.58
C GLU A 105 1.90 -13.08 3.37
N VAL A 106 1.40 -12.79 2.16
CA VAL A 106 2.20 -12.53 0.94
C VAL A 106 2.40 -11.03 0.68
N GLU A 107 2.44 -10.17 1.70
CA GLU A 107 3.16 -8.91 1.52
C GLU A 107 4.65 -9.25 1.45
N ASP A 108 5.28 -9.02 0.28
CA ASP A 108 6.68 -9.35 0.03
C ASP A 108 7.53 -9.01 1.27
N PRO A 109 8.18 -10.00 1.93
CA PRO A 109 8.94 -9.74 3.16
C PRO A 109 9.96 -8.61 3.00
N LYS A 110 10.47 -8.41 1.79
CA LYS A 110 11.32 -7.28 1.45
C LYS A 110 10.56 -5.96 1.48
N LEU A 111 9.37 -5.88 0.86
CA LEU A 111 8.50 -4.70 0.94
C LEU A 111 8.17 -4.33 2.40
N VAL A 112 7.79 -5.31 3.23
CA VAL A 112 7.51 -5.11 4.66
C VAL A 112 8.73 -4.55 5.38
N MET A 113 9.90 -5.16 5.18
CA MET A 113 11.16 -4.67 5.76
C MET A 113 11.45 -3.22 5.33
N LEU A 114 11.27 -2.88 4.05
CA LEU A 114 11.53 -1.53 3.54
C LEU A 114 10.57 -0.51 4.16
N LYS A 115 9.29 -0.86 4.36
CA LYS A 115 8.33 0.00 5.08
C LYS A 115 8.76 0.26 6.52
N VAL A 116 9.21 -0.77 7.24
CA VAL A 116 9.75 -0.62 8.60
C VAL A 116 10.99 0.28 8.62
N GLN A 117 11.90 0.12 7.66
CA GLN A 117 13.08 0.97 7.54
C GLN A 117 12.71 2.43 7.23
N ALA A 118 11.76 2.67 6.34
CA ALA A 118 11.26 4.00 6.00
C ALA A 118 10.66 4.70 7.22
N ALA A 119 9.83 3.99 7.99
CA ALA A 119 9.25 4.49 9.24
C ALA A 119 10.33 4.82 10.27
N ALA A 120 11.32 3.94 10.46
CA ALA A 120 12.42 4.16 11.41
C ALA A 120 13.32 5.35 11.04
N LEU A 121 13.46 5.64 9.74
CA LEU A 121 14.26 6.77 9.26
C LEU A 121 13.58 8.14 9.47
N GLY A 122 12.25 8.20 9.66
CA GLY A 122 11.54 9.47 9.82
C GLY A 122 11.66 10.36 8.58
N LEU A 123 11.32 9.83 7.40
CA LEU A 123 11.51 10.51 6.12
C LEU A 123 10.77 11.85 6.03
N GLU A 124 9.58 11.95 6.63
CA GLU A 124 8.78 13.18 6.63
C GLU A 124 9.46 14.30 7.44
N GLU A 125 9.98 13.98 8.62
CA GLU A 125 10.70 14.92 9.48
C GLU A 125 11.96 15.42 8.79
N ILE A 126 12.72 14.51 8.17
CA ILE A 126 13.91 14.83 7.39
C ILE A 126 13.53 15.77 6.25
N LYS A 127 12.50 15.43 5.48
CA LYS A 127 11.99 16.25 4.37
C LYS A 127 11.58 17.64 4.84
N GLY A 128 10.84 17.74 5.93
CA GLY A 128 10.45 19.00 6.55
C GLY A 128 11.65 19.86 6.92
N LYS A 129 12.68 19.25 7.53
CA LYS A 129 13.91 19.94 7.89
C LYS A 129 14.70 20.41 6.66
N LEU A 130 14.84 19.58 5.63
CA LEU A 130 15.52 19.94 4.38
C LEU A 130 14.80 21.09 3.66
N LYS A 131 13.47 21.06 3.58
CA LYS A 131 12.67 22.18 3.03
C LYS A 131 12.90 23.48 3.80
N LEU A 132 12.96 23.42 5.13
CA LEU A 132 13.29 24.58 5.98
C LEU A 132 14.70 25.12 5.67
N LEU A 133 15.70 24.25 5.48
CA LEU A 133 17.05 24.69 5.11
C LEU A 133 17.04 25.40 3.74
N LEU A 134 16.30 24.87 2.78
CA LEU A 134 16.19 25.48 1.45
C LEU A 134 15.49 26.84 1.47
N SER A 135 14.51 27.06 2.34
CA SER A 135 13.79 28.35 2.42
C SER A 135 14.63 29.47 3.05
N LYS A 136 15.59 29.14 3.92
CA LYS A 136 16.44 30.14 4.60
C LYS A 136 17.33 30.91 3.62
N LYS A 137 17.44 32.23 3.75
CA LYS A 137 18.37 33.04 2.95
C LYS A 137 19.84 32.64 3.14
N ARG A 138 20.23 32.35 4.39
CA ARG A 138 21.58 31.87 4.76
C ARG A 138 21.46 30.76 5.81
N LEU A 139 22.34 29.77 5.72
CA LEU A 139 22.40 28.65 6.66
C LEU A 139 23.31 29.01 7.85
N SER A 140 22.79 28.82 9.06
CA SER A 140 23.55 29.02 10.30
C SER A 140 24.62 27.94 10.51
N ALA A 141 25.51 28.14 11.50
CA ALA A 141 26.47 27.10 11.90
C ALA A 141 25.76 25.82 12.37
N SER A 142 24.65 25.96 13.11
CA SER A 142 23.83 24.83 13.56
C SER A 142 23.18 24.09 12.39
N ASP A 143 22.69 24.82 11.37
CA ASP A 143 22.10 24.21 10.17
C ASP A 143 23.14 23.38 9.41
N LYS A 144 24.35 23.91 9.26
CA LYS A 144 25.48 23.22 8.61
C LYS A 144 25.92 21.99 9.39
N LYS A 145 25.99 22.09 10.73
CA LYS A 145 26.33 20.97 11.60
C LYS A 145 25.28 19.86 11.49
N TRP A 146 24.00 20.21 11.58
CA TRP A 146 22.91 19.25 11.41
C TRP A 146 22.98 18.57 10.04
N PHE A 147 23.11 19.34 8.95
CA PHE A 147 23.16 18.77 7.60
C PHE A 147 24.38 17.88 7.39
N ARG A 148 25.53 18.24 7.97
CA ARG A 148 26.73 17.38 7.96
C ARG A 148 26.45 16.05 8.64
N ASN A 149 25.93 16.06 9.87
CA ASN A 149 25.63 14.82 10.60
C ASN A 149 24.63 13.97 9.83
N PHE A 150 23.53 14.57 9.37
CA PHE A 150 22.55 13.91 8.53
C PHE A 150 23.18 13.28 7.27
N ALA A 151 24.05 14.02 6.57
CA ALA A 151 24.67 13.55 5.33
C ALA A 151 25.62 12.36 5.52
N PHE A 152 26.25 12.22 6.69
CA PHE A 152 27.21 11.14 6.95
C PHE A 152 26.62 9.98 7.77
N GLU A 153 25.54 10.20 8.53
CA GLU A 153 24.97 9.18 9.41
C GLU A 153 23.66 8.61 8.84
N THR A 154 22.75 9.44 8.35
CA THR A 154 21.39 9.03 7.97
C THR A 154 21.20 8.94 6.46
N LEU A 155 21.74 9.89 5.69
CA LEU A 155 21.58 9.95 4.24
C LEU A 155 22.07 8.68 3.51
N PRO A 156 23.15 7.98 3.92
CA PRO A 156 23.53 6.71 3.32
C PRO A 156 22.45 5.62 3.48
N LEU A 157 21.76 5.59 4.62
CA LEU A 157 20.65 4.65 4.86
C LEU A 157 19.45 4.98 3.97
N VAL A 158 19.13 6.27 3.82
CA VAL A 158 18.08 6.73 2.89
C VAL A 158 18.44 6.38 1.45
N ALA A 159 19.71 6.49 1.07
CA ALA A 159 20.17 6.12 -0.27
C ALA A 159 20.02 4.62 -0.54
N LYS A 160 20.40 3.78 0.45
CA LYS A 160 20.20 2.33 0.36
C LYS A 160 18.72 1.98 0.22
N LEU A 161 17.85 2.55 1.06
CA LEU A 161 16.40 2.35 0.96
C LEU A 161 15.88 2.72 -0.44
N ALA A 162 16.27 3.90 -0.95
CA ALA A 162 15.84 4.36 -2.27
C ALA A 162 16.34 3.46 -3.42
N GLN A 163 17.55 2.91 -3.31
CA GLN A 163 18.10 1.98 -4.28
C GLN A 163 17.27 0.68 -4.33
N GLU A 164 17.01 0.07 -3.17
CA GLU A 164 16.22 -1.16 -3.07
C GLU A 164 14.80 -0.96 -3.63
N VAL A 165 14.18 0.21 -3.37
CA VAL A 165 12.85 0.54 -3.91
C VAL A 165 12.84 0.62 -5.43
N VAL A 166 13.89 1.19 -6.03
CA VAL A 166 14.02 1.31 -7.49
C VAL A 166 14.34 -0.03 -8.13
N GLU A 167 15.23 -0.83 -7.52
CA GLU A 167 15.65 -2.14 -8.02
C GLU A 167 14.47 -3.13 -8.07
N GLU A 168 13.63 -3.13 -7.02
CA GLU A 168 12.44 -3.99 -6.95
C GLU A 168 11.22 -3.42 -7.69
N GLY A 169 11.29 -2.16 -8.14
CA GLY A 169 10.19 -1.51 -8.86
C GLY A 169 8.95 -1.22 -8.02
N TYR A 170 9.09 -1.05 -6.70
CA TYR A 170 7.95 -0.72 -5.85
C TYR A 170 7.44 0.71 -6.09
N GLU A 171 6.13 0.86 -6.24
CA GLU A 171 5.47 2.17 -6.44
C GLU A 171 4.86 2.76 -5.16
N ASP A 172 5.20 2.21 -3.99
CA ASP A 172 4.66 2.65 -2.70
C ASP A 172 5.00 4.14 -2.42
N PRO A 173 3.99 5.01 -2.21
CA PRO A 173 4.21 6.44 -2.03
C PRO A 173 5.10 6.82 -0.84
N GLU A 174 5.06 6.06 0.25
CA GLU A 174 5.88 6.30 1.45
C GLU A 174 7.33 5.93 1.19
N LEU A 175 7.57 4.82 0.49
CA LEU A 175 8.93 4.40 0.10
C LEU A 175 9.55 5.36 -0.93
N LEU A 176 8.75 5.85 -1.88
CA LEU A 176 9.19 6.84 -2.87
C LEU A 176 9.58 8.20 -2.26
N GLU A 177 9.23 8.48 -1.00
CA GLU A 177 9.73 9.66 -0.29
C GLU A 177 11.25 9.62 -0.08
N ALA A 178 11.88 8.45 -0.04
CA ALA A 178 13.33 8.33 0.06
C ALA A 178 14.03 9.04 -1.12
N LEU A 179 13.53 8.86 -2.34
CA LEU A 179 14.04 9.57 -3.54
C LEU A 179 13.85 11.09 -3.43
N ARG A 180 12.72 11.53 -2.86
CA ARG A 180 12.44 12.96 -2.64
C ARG A 180 13.42 13.56 -1.63
N VAL A 181 13.73 12.84 -0.55
CA VAL A 181 14.75 13.22 0.45
C VAL A 181 16.13 13.33 -0.20
N LEU A 182 16.55 12.38 -1.04
CA LEU A 182 17.82 12.47 -1.78
C LEU A 182 17.87 13.72 -2.65
N LYS A 183 16.81 13.99 -3.42
CA LYS A 183 16.71 15.17 -4.29
C LYS A 183 16.79 16.49 -3.50
N LEU A 184 16.13 16.57 -2.34
CA LEU A 184 16.21 17.75 -1.48
C LEU A 184 17.59 17.91 -0.85
N SER A 185 18.22 16.80 -0.45
CA SER A 185 19.57 16.79 0.10
C SER A 185 20.59 17.33 -0.91
N LEU A 186 20.47 16.92 -2.18
CA LEU A 186 21.29 17.46 -3.27
C LEU A 186 21.11 18.98 -3.41
N LYS A 187 19.86 19.49 -3.38
CA LYS A 187 19.60 20.94 -3.44
C LYS A 187 20.24 21.69 -2.26
N VAL A 188 20.19 21.13 -1.04
CA VAL A 188 20.83 21.73 0.13
C VAL A 188 22.35 21.74 -0.03
N ALA A 189 22.93 20.64 -0.54
CA ALA A 189 24.36 20.56 -0.84
C ALA A 189 24.78 21.61 -1.89
N SER A 190 24.01 21.80 -2.96
CA SER A 190 24.28 22.87 -3.95
C SER A 190 24.20 24.26 -3.34
N LYS A 191 23.26 24.49 -2.41
CA LYS A 191 23.16 25.76 -1.66
C LYS A 191 24.33 25.99 -0.71
N LEU A 192 24.95 24.93 -0.20
CA LEU A 192 26.21 25.02 0.55
C LEU A 192 27.40 25.26 -0.39
N LYS A 193 27.35 24.68 -1.60
CA LYS A 193 28.35 24.79 -2.67
C LYS A 193 28.24 26.05 -3.52
N SER A 194 27.34 27.00 -3.32
CA SER A 194 27.39 28.29 -4.04
C SER A 194 28.60 29.20 -3.66
N LYS A 195 29.70 28.58 -3.20
CA LYS A 195 31.09 29.06 -3.20
C LYS A 195 32.10 28.13 -3.93
N VAL A 196 31.68 27.02 -4.54
CA VAL A 196 32.51 26.01 -5.22
C VAL A 196 31.78 25.50 -6.49
N PRO A 197 32.30 25.77 -7.70
CA PRO A 197 31.71 25.27 -8.95
C PRO A 197 31.69 23.73 -8.98
N LEU A 198 30.62 23.16 -9.53
CA LEU A 198 30.52 21.73 -9.84
C LEU A 198 30.76 21.56 -11.35
N ASP A 199 31.98 21.18 -11.72
CA ASP A 199 32.16 20.31 -12.87
C ASP A 199 31.93 18.89 -12.35
N LEU A 200 30.83 18.27 -12.77
CA LEU A 200 30.69 16.82 -12.66
C LEU A 200 31.29 16.23 -13.92
N PRO A 201 32.16 15.21 -13.84
CA PRO A 201 32.59 14.49 -15.02
C PRO A 201 31.36 13.91 -15.74
N SER A 202 31.21 14.23 -17.02
CA SER A 202 30.34 13.48 -17.91
C SER A 202 30.84 12.06 -17.96
N LEU A 203 30.07 11.11 -17.44
CA LEU A 203 30.33 9.70 -17.64
C LEU A 203 30.01 9.39 -19.11
N GLU A 204 31.05 9.36 -19.94
CA GLU A 204 30.98 8.64 -21.21
C GLU A 204 30.85 7.16 -20.87
N VAL A 205 29.76 6.56 -21.34
CA VAL A 205 29.55 5.12 -21.29
C VAL A 205 30.23 4.57 -22.53
N GLU A 206 31.39 3.94 -22.36
CA GLU A 206 31.96 3.11 -23.42
C GLU A 206 31.13 1.83 -23.56
N GLU A 207 30.88 1.44 -24.80
CA GLU A 207 29.97 0.37 -25.28
C GLU A 207 30.21 -1.02 -24.67
#